data_AF-A0A3A8PL80-F1
#
_entry.id   AF-A0A3A8PL80-F1
#
_cell.length_a   1.000
_cell.length_b   1.000
_cell.length_c   1.000
_cell.angle_alpha   90.00
_cell.angle_beta   90.00
_cell.angle_gamma   90.00
#
_symmetry.space_group_name_H-M   'P 1'
#
loop_
_entity.id
_entity.type
_entity.pdbx_description
1 polymer ?
#
loop_
_entity_poly.entity_id
_entity_poly.type
_entity_poly.pdbx_seq_one_letter_code
_entity_poly.pdbx_strand_id
1 'polypeptide(L)'
;MLLFLLPLLAAADGGVPDDAAIPVSERACPDVGLTAMLSEALLDQKGVRTLQLKTPETDSSDAMFQVRTFRSALRVAVQLEFSGRTSLSGKVSRASLSGPNQQTLRVVAARQLDPTSEAETARIIVEAEALTLEARGIYTLELQDAEGTRLLVLPGVRFPSI
;
A
#
# COMPACT_ATOMS: atom_id res chain seq x y z
N MET A 1 -57.31 45.49 -23.73
CA MET A 1 -57.11 46.00 -22.37
C MET A 1 -58.13 45.32 -21.46
N LEU A 2 -57.73 44.31 -20.67
CA LEU A 2 -58.17 44.07 -19.29
C LEU A 2 -57.34 42.90 -18.71
N LEU A 3 -56.53 43.21 -17.71
CA LEU A 3 -55.79 42.32 -16.82
C LEU A 3 -56.72 41.84 -15.69
N PHE A 4 -56.67 40.57 -15.30
CA PHE A 4 -57.03 40.11 -13.95
C PHE A 4 -56.22 38.81 -13.69
N LEU A 5 -55.14 38.88 -12.89
CA LEU A 5 -55.07 38.73 -11.42
C LEU A 5 -54.90 37.26 -10.97
N LEU A 6 -53.68 36.93 -10.54
CA LEU A 6 -53.30 35.71 -9.82
C LEU A 6 -53.91 35.71 -8.40
N PRO A 7 -54.17 34.52 -7.82
CA PRO A 7 -54.09 34.32 -6.38
C PRO A 7 -52.95 33.36 -5.98
N LEU A 8 -51.99 33.95 -5.26
CA LEU A 8 -51.41 33.57 -3.96
C LEU A 8 -51.57 32.13 -3.38
N LEU A 9 -50.41 31.55 -3.03
CA LEU A 9 -50.03 30.59 -1.95
C LEU A 9 -50.88 29.33 -1.61
N ALA A 10 -50.20 28.16 -1.58
CA ALA A 10 -50.20 27.24 -0.42
C ALA A 10 -49.03 26.22 -0.51
N ALA A 11 -48.41 25.94 0.62
CA ALA A 11 -47.23 25.10 0.83
C ALA A 11 -47.56 23.64 1.19
N ALA A 12 -46.50 22.82 1.25
CA ALA A 12 -46.38 21.48 1.86
C ALA A 12 -46.94 20.33 0.99
N ASP A 13 -46.34 19.14 0.87
CA ASP A 13 -45.26 18.49 1.62
C ASP A 13 -44.75 17.28 0.81
N GLY A 14 -43.54 16.81 1.13
CA GLY A 14 -43.22 15.38 1.20
C GLY A 14 -42.89 14.61 -0.09
N GLY A 15 -41.61 14.29 -0.30
CA GLY A 15 -41.20 13.22 -1.22
C GLY A 15 -39.72 13.19 -1.54
N VAL A 16 -38.95 12.55 -0.67
CA VAL A 16 -37.50 12.22 -0.73
C VAL A 16 -37.02 11.77 -2.13
N PRO A 17 -35.84 12.25 -2.61
CA PRO A 17 -34.94 11.43 -3.42
C PRO A 17 -33.65 11.21 -2.62
N ASP A 18 -33.56 10.06 -1.99
CA ASP A 18 -32.68 8.97 -2.42
C ASP A 18 -31.24 9.35 -2.07
N ASP A 19 -30.90 9.02 -0.83
CA ASP A 19 -29.53 8.94 -0.32
C ASP A 19 -28.82 7.87 -1.15
N ALA A 20 -28.41 8.25 -2.35
CA ALA A 20 -27.59 7.45 -3.23
C ALA A 20 -26.22 7.35 -2.58
N ALA A 21 -26.13 6.44 -1.63
CA ALA A 21 -24.89 5.88 -1.14
C ALA A 21 -24.06 5.53 -2.37
N ILE A 22 -23.02 6.33 -2.61
CA ILE A 22 -22.01 6.04 -3.61
C ILE A 22 -21.58 4.60 -3.32
N PRO A 23 -21.74 3.65 -4.26
CA PRO A 23 -21.22 2.32 -4.04
C PRO A 23 -19.73 2.49 -3.83
N VAL A 24 -19.29 2.25 -2.59
CA VAL A 24 -17.89 2.07 -2.27
C VAL A 24 -17.51 0.85 -3.10
N SER A 25 -16.93 1.10 -4.28
CA SER A 25 -16.28 0.06 -5.05
C SER A 25 -15.17 -0.45 -4.15
N GLU A 26 -15.49 -1.49 -3.38
CA GLU A 26 -14.53 -2.42 -2.82
C GLU A 26 -13.67 -2.82 -4.01
N ARG A 27 -12.50 -2.20 -4.12
CA ARG A 27 -11.49 -2.64 -5.07
C ARG A 27 -11.06 -4.00 -4.54
N ALA A 28 -11.80 -5.03 -4.93
CA ALA A 28 -11.44 -6.41 -4.74
C ALA A 28 -10.01 -6.51 -5.29
N CYS A 29 -9.04 -6.75 -4.41
CA CYS A 29 -7.73 -7.15 -4.85
C CYS A 29 -7.97 -8.44 -5.64
N PRO A 30 -7.63 -8.50 -6.93
CA PRO A 30 -7.79 -9.73 -7.68
C PRO A 30 -6.99 -10.80 -6.94
N ASP A 31 -7.66 -11.92 -6.59
CA ASP A 31 -6.99 -13.05 -6.00
C ASP A 31 -5.98 -13.58 -7.04
N VAL A 32 -4.69 -13.33 -6.80
CA VAL A 32 -3.63 -13.76 -7.72
C VAL A 32 -3.33 -15.21 -7.39
N GLY A 33 -4.00 -16.13 -8.10
CA GLY A 33 -3.75 -17.55 -7.96
C GLY A 33 -2.32 -17.94 -8.39
N LEU A 34 -1.83 -19.08 -7.86
CA LEU A 34 -0.50 -19.60 -8.18
C LEU A 34 -0.28 -19.80 -9.69
N THR A 35 -1.32 -20.18 -10.44
CA THR A 35 -1.26 -20.31 -11.90
C THR A 35 -0.87 -19.00 -12.57
N ALA A 36 -1.43 -17.87 -12.11
CA ALA A 36 -1.08 -16.55 -12.63
C ALA A 36 0.36 -16.19 -12.25
N MET A 37 0.76 -16.42 -10.99
CA MET A 37 2.12 -16.15 -10.54
C MET A 37 3.18 -16.98 -11.30
N LEU A 38 2.88 -18.25 -11.63
CA LEU A 38 3.76 -19.11 -12.42
C LEU A 38 3.81 -18.71 -13.90
N SER A 39 2.66 -18.35 -14.48
CA SER A 39 2.58 -17.91 -15.88
C SER A 39 3.35 -16.59 -16.11
N GLU A 40 3.34 -15.71 -15.11
CA GLU A 40 4.06 -14.44 -15.11
C GLU A 40 5.51 -14.56 -14.58
N ALA A 41 6.00 -15.78 -14.32
CA ALA A 41 7.31 -16.06 -13.75
C ALA A 41 7.63 -15.26 -12.46
N LEU A 42 6.58 -14.90 -11.71
CA LEU A 42 6.68 -14.28 -10.39
C LEU A 42 6.99 -15.30 -9.31
N LEU A 43 7.12 -16.60 -9.64
CA LEU A 43 7.57 -17.70 -8.77
C LEU A 43 8.37 -18.70 -9.60
N ASP A 44 9.27 -19.44 -8.95
CA ASP A 44 9.95 -20.60 -9.54
C ASP A 44 9.73 -21.86 -8.69
N GLN A 45 10.45 -22.94 -8.99
CA GLN A 45 10.42 -24.20 -8.25
C GLN A 45 10.75 -24.09 -6.75
N LYS A 46 11.32 -22.96 -6.30
CA LYS A 46 11.63 -22.67 -4.89
C LYS A 46 10.57 -21.79 -4.22
N GLY A 47 9.55 -21.34 -4.95
CA GLY A 47 8.45 -20.52 -4.44
C GLY A 47 8.88 -19.12 -3.99
N VAL A 48 8.12 -18.53 -3.06
CA VAL A 48 8.49 -17.28 -2.39
C VAL A 48 9.35 -17.59 -1.17
N ARG A 49 10.47 -16.89 -1.02
CA ARG A 49 11.23 -16.86 0.24
C ARG A 49 10.88 -15.63 1.05
N THR A 50 10.92 -15.74 2.37
CA THR A 50 10.69 -14.65 3.31
C THR A 50 11.90 -14.46 4.22
N LEU A 51 12.21 -13.20 4.55
CA LEU A 51 13.24 -12.80 5.50
C LEU A 51 12.65 -11.76 6.46
N GLN A 52 12.78 -11.97 7.76
CA GLN A 52 12.40 -10.96 8.76
C GLN A 52 13.62 -10.10 9.09
N LEU A 53 13.46 -8.78 9.02
CA LEU A 53 14.51 -7.83 9.36
C LEU A 53 14.31 -7.34 10.78
N LYS A 54 15.41 -7.26 11.55
CA LYS A 54 15.41 -6.54 12.82
C LYS A 54 15.34 -5.05 12.51
N THR A 55 14.29 -4.38 12.99
CA THR A 55 14.19 -2.92 12.91
C THR A 55 15.25 -2.29 13.82
N PRO A 56 15.95 -1.23 13.36
CA PRO A 56 16.84 -0.48 14.23
C PRO A 56 16.03 0.11 15.39
N GLU A 57 16.56 0.00 16.62
CA GLU A 57 16.02 0.69 17.80
C GLU A 57 16.07 2.19 17.49
N THR A 58 14.92 2.76 17.14
CA THR A 58 14.79 4.21 16.96
C THR A 58 14.36 4.75 18.31
N ASP A 59 15.06 5.77 18.82
CA ASP A 59 14.82 6.42 20.13
C ASP A 59 13.42 7.10 20.25
N SER A 60 12.53 6.85 19.31
CA SER A 60 11.11 7.23 19.35
C SER A 60 10.31 6.03 19.84
N SER A 61 9.86 6.11 21.08
CA SER A 61 9.08 5.11 21.84
C SER A 61 7.77 4.60 21.18
N ASP A 62 7.48 4.84 19.90
CA ASP A 62 6.10 4.78 19.40
C ASP A 62 5.90 4.08 18.04
N ALA A 63 6.88 3.32 17.53
CA ALA A 63 6.64 2.50 16.33
C ALA A 63 7.27 1.11 16.46
N MET A 64 6.60 0.24 17.20
CA MET A 64 6.89 -1.19 17.25
C MET A 64 6.36 -1.85 15.97
N PHE A 65 7.04 -1.62 14.84
CA PHE A 65 6.67 -2.19 13.54
C PHE A 65 7.65 -3.29 13.10
N GLN A 66 7.10 -4.37 12.53
CA GLN A 66 7.86 -5.49 11.98
C GLN A 66 8.13 -5.29 10.51
N VAL A 67 9.30 -5.73 10.05
CA VAL A 67 9.67 -5.69 8.64
C VAL A 67 9.91 -7.11 8.13
N ARG A 68 9.16 -7.48 7.10
CA ARG A 68 9.36 -8.73 6.37
C ARG A 68 9.67 -8.41 4.92
N THR A 69 10.63 -9.10 4.34
CA THR A 69 10.96 -8.99 2.93
C THR A 69 10.73 -10.32 2.25
N PHE A 70 10.30 -10.25 1.00
CA PHE A 70 9.97 -11.41 0.19
C PHE A 70 10.77 -11.36 -1.09
N ARG A 71 11.07 -12.53 -1.63
CA ARG A 71 11.70 -12.66 -2.93
C ARG A 71 11.10 -13.82 -3.71
N SER A 72 10.89 -13.56 -4.98
CA SER A 72 10.61 -14.56 -5.99
C SER A 72 11.59 -14.45 -7.17
N ALA A 73 11.29 -15.11 -8.29
CA ALA A 73 12.18 -15.16 -9.44
C ALA A 73 12.41 -13.77 -10.09
N LEU A 74 11.36 -12.95 -10.17
CA LEU A 74 11.38 -11.64 -10.86
C LEU A 74 10.94 -10.45 -9.97
N ARG A 75 10.54 -10.71 -8.72
CA ARG A 75 10.01 -9.69 -7.81
C ARG A 75 10.66 -9.77 -6.43
N VAL A 76 10.66 -8.61 -5.79
CA VAL A 76 10.91 -8.48 -4.36
C VAL A 76 9.81 -7.65 -3.73
N ALA A 77 9.50 -7.91 -2.47
CA ALA A 77 8.54 -7.12 -1.73
C ALA A 77 9.04 -6.80 -0.31
N VAL A 78 8.63 -5.65 0.21
CA VAL A 78 8.81 -5.24 1.60
C VAL A 78 7.43 -5.05 2.22
N GLN A 79 7.18 -5.72 3.33
CA GLN A 79 6.00 -5.58 4.16
C GLN A 79 6.40 -4.96 5.49
N LEU A 80 5.76 -3.84 5.82
CA LEU A 80 5.84 -3.16 7.09
C LEU A 80 4.53 -3.42 7.84
N GLU A 81 4.61 -3.92 9.07
CA GLU A 81 3.44 -4.20 9.92
C GLU A 81 3.51 -3.34 11.18
N PHE A 82 2.51 -2.50 11.42
CA PHE A 82 2.47 -1.56 12.53
C PHE A 82 1.47 -2.03 13.58
N SER A 83 1.92 -2.17 14.82
CA SER A 83 1.05 -2.49 15.94
C SER A 83 0.13 -1.29 16.22
N GLY A 84 -1.19 -1.48 16.15
CA GLY A 84 -2.18 -0.42 16.40
C GLY A 84 -2.73 0.25 15.14
N ARG A 85 -3.62 1.23 15.34
CA ARG A 85 -4.42 1.84 14.25
C ARG A 85 -3.68 2.87 13.40
N THR A 86 -2.50 3.32 13.81
CA THR A 86 -1.78 4.42 13.17
C THR A 86 -0.39 3.96 12.72
N SER A 87 -0.18 3.80 11.41
CA SER A 87 1.10 3.34 10.85
C SER A 87 2.07 4.47 10.52
N LEU A 88 1.57 5.59 9.99
CA LEU A 88 2.36 6.75 9.54
C LEU A 88 1.51 8.02 9.67
N SER A 89 2.14 9.19 9.74
CA SER A 89 1.46 10.50 9.82
C SER A 89 0.68 10.88 8.55
N GLY A 90 0.79 10.10 7.47
CA GLY A 90 0.13 10.35 6.19
C GLY A 90 -0.08 9.08 5.37
N LYS A 91 -0.74 9.23 4.22
CA LYS A 91 -1.04 8.13 3.29
C LYS A 91 0.10 7.92 2.30
N VAL A 92 0.61 6.69 2.24
CA VAL A 92 1.63 6.32 1.25
C VAL A 92 1.04 6.39 -0.15
N SER A 93 1.67 7.20 -1.00
CA SER A 93 1.30 7.33 -2.42
C SER A 93 2.45 6.96 -3.34
N ARG A 94 3.70 7.09 -2.86
CA ARG A 94 4.92 6.76 -3.62
C ARG A 94 5.89 5.99 -2.75
N ALA A 95 6.67 5.12 -3.39
CA ALA A 95 7.76 4.41 -2.75
C ALA A 95 8.97 4.28 -3.69
N SER A 96 10.16 4.24 -3.13
CA SER A 96 11.40 3.95 -3.87
C SER A 96 12.28 2.97 -3.09
N LEU A 97 13.00 2.12 -3.83
CA LEU A 97 14.00 1.20 -3.29
C LEU A 97 15.35 1.51 -3.96
N SER A 98 16.16 2.31 -3.28
CA SER A 98 17.47 2.74 -3.76
C SER A 98 18.57 1.86 -3.18
N GLY A 99 19.44 1.35 -4.04
CA GLY A 99 20.52 0.43 -3.71
C GLY A 99 21.90 1.02 -4.02
N PRO A 100 22.95 0.19 -3.92
CA PRO A 100 24.31 0.60 -4.25
C PRO A 100 24.45 1.00 -5.72
N ASN A 101 25.50 1.76 -6.05
CA ASN A 101 25.82 2.18 -7.42
C ASN A 101 24.69 2.94 -8.13
N GLN A 102 23.89 3.70 -7.37
CA GLN A 102 22.72 4.46 -7.87
C GLN A 102 21.63 3.56 -8.50
N GLN A 103 21.66 2.26 -8.23
CA GLN A 103 20.61 1.35 -8.66
C GLN A 103 19.30 1.71 -7.95
N THR A 104 18.21 1.78 -8.70
CA THR A 104 16.86 1.91 -8.13
C THR A 104 16.00 0.80 -8.70
N LEU A 105 15.38 0.00 -7.83
CA LEU A 105 14.45 -1.03 -8.28
C LEU A 105 13.16 -0.38 -8.76
N ARG A 106 12.60 -0.90 -9.85
CA ARG A 106 11.33 -0.39 -10.38
C ARG A 106 10.18 -0.87 -9.49
N VAL A 107 9.70 0.03 -8.63
CA VAL A 107 8.51 -0.19 -7.79
C VAL A 107 7.28 -0.26 -8.70
N VAL A 108 6.52 -1.34 -8.58
CA VAL A 108 5.27 -1.55 -9.32
C VAL A 108 4.03 -1.36 -8.47
N ALA A 109 4.15 -1.49 -7.15
CA ALA A 109 3.05 -1.29 -6.22
C ALA A 109 3.57 -0.76 -4.88
N ALA A 110 2.84 0.19 -4.32
CA ALA A 110 2.93 0.61 -2.93
C ALA A 110 1.49 0.70 -2.41
N ARG A 111 1.14 -0.17 -1.46
CA ARG A 111 -0.22 -0.30 -0.92
C ARG A 111 -0.19 -0.17 0.59
N GLN A 112 -0.95 0.79 1.10
CA GLN A 112 -1.28 0.88 2.51
C GLN A 112 -2.62 0.18 2.73
N LEU A 113 -2.64 -0.77 3.65
CA LEU A 113 -3.79 -1.56 4.05
C LEU A 113 -4.11 -1.18 5.49
N ASP A 114 -5.30 -0.64 5.69
CA ASP A 114 -5.78 -0.30 7.02
C ASP A 114 -6.04 -1.57 7.85
N PRO A 115 -5.99 -1.46 9.19
CA PRO A 115 -6.37 -2.56 10.06
C PRO A 115 -7.80 -3.02 9.73
N THR A 116 -8.01 -4.33 9.71
CA THR A 116 -9.36 -4.90 9.58
C THR A 116 -9.86 -5.30 10.97
N SER A 117 -11.15 -5.58 11.13
CA SER A 117 -11.69 -6.04 12.43
C SER A 117 -11.03 -7.32 12.93
N GLU A 118 -10.44 -8.13 12.03
CA GLU A 118 -9.72 -9.37 12.37
C GLU A 118 -8.20 -9.19 12.51
N ALA A 119 -7.63 -8.14 11.92
CA ALA A 119 -6.22 -7.83 12.00
C ALA A 119 -6.03 -6.41 12.55
N GLU A 120 -5.68 -6.31 13.84
CA GLU A 120 -5.39 -5.05 14.55
C GLU A 120 -4.10 -4.35 14.07
N THR A 121 -3.53 -4.79 12.95
CA THR A 121 -2.22 -4.39 12.43
C THR A 121 -2.39 -3.70 11.09
N ALA A 122 -2.02 -2.42 11.01
CA ALA A 122 -1.90 -1.72 9.74
C ALA A 122 -0.70 -2.26 8.95
N ARG A 123 -0.81 -2.34 7.62
CA ARG A 123 0.25 -2.89 6.76
C ARG A 123 0.58 -1.98 5.60
N ILE A 124 1.86 -1.88 5.26
CA ILE A 124 2.32 -1.25 4.03
C ILE A 124 3.12 -2.28 3.24
N ILE A 125 2.72 -2.52 2.00
CA ILE A 125 3.37 -3.46 1.09
C ILE A 125 3.94 -2.67 -0.09
N VAL A 126 5.24 -2.82 -0.32
CA VAL A 126 5.93 -2.27 -1.48
C VAL A 126 6.51 -3.40 -2.30
N GLU A 127 6.15 -3.47 -3.58
CA GLU A 127 6.62 -4.48 -4.52
C GLU A 127 7.43 -3.82 -5.64
N ALA A 128 8.56 -4.44 -5.99
CA ALA A 128 9.43 -3.99 -7.06
C ALA A 128 9.92 -5.15 -7.95
N GLU A 129 10.25 -4.81 -9.19
CA GLU A 129 10.97 -5.70 -10.11
C GLU A 129 12.41 -5.84 -9.65
N ALA A 130 12.90 -7.08 -9.60
CA ALA A 130 14.28 -7.37 -9.31
C ALA A 130 14.68 -8.74 -9.86
N LEU A 131 15.70 -8.76 -10.71
CA LEU A 131 16.39 -9.98 -11.12
C LEU A 131 17.27 -10.52 -9.99
N THR A 132 17.75 -11.75 -10.17
CA THR A 132 18.51 -12.46 -9.14
C THR A 132 19.77 -11.74 -8.66
N LEU A 133 20.45 -11.00 -9.54
CA LEU A 133 21.64 -10.23 -9.18
C LEU A 133 21.27 -8.94 -8.45
N GLU A 134 20.19 -8.29 -8.87
CA GLU A 134 19.70 -7.03 -8.31
C GLU A 134 19.22 -7.23 -6.87
N ALA A 135 18.50 -8.32 -6.59
CA ALA A 135 17.98 -8.62 -5.25
C ALA A 135 19.06 -8.87 -4.18
N ARG A 136 20.35 -8.99 -4.53
CA ARG A 136 21.46 -9.25 -3.58
C ARG A 136 21.98 -7.99 -2.88
N GLY A 137 21.57 -6.80 -3.32
CA GLY A 137 21.98 -5.53 -2.74
C GLY A 137 21.40 -5.25 -1.35
N ILE A 138 21.96 -4.23 -0.69
CA ILE A 138 21.34 -3.59 0.48
C ILE A 138 20.65 -2.33 -0.01
N TYR A 139 19.37 -2.20 0.30
CA TYR A 139 18.52 -1.12 -0.18
C TYR A 139 18.06 -0.21 0.95
N THR A 140 17.71 1.01 0.58
CA THR A 140 16.95 1.95 1.40
C THR A 140 15.56 2.07 0.80
N LEU A 141 14.54 1.74 1.61
CA LEU A 141 13.15 2.02 1.27
C LEU A 141 12.80 3.44 1.71
N GLU A 142 12.25 4.23 0.80
CA GLU A 142 11.66 5.52 1.13
C GLU A 142 10.18 5.52 0.75
N LEU A 143 9.33 6.01 1.66
CA LEU A 143 7.89 6.20 1.45
C LEU A 143 7.55 7.68 1.46
N GLN A 144 6.69 8.09 0.54
CA GLN A 144 6.24 9.48 0.41
C GLN A 144 4.72 9.55 0.21
N ASP A 145 4.14 10.68 0.58
CA ASP A 145 2.77 11.04 0.22
C ASP A 145 2.67 11.51 -1.25
N ALA A 146 1.50 12.03 -1.63
CA ALA A 146 1.26 12.49 -3.00
C ALA A 146 2.09 13.75 -3.31
N GLU A 147 2.27 14.62 -2.31
CA GLU A 147 2.98 15.89 -2.35
C GLU A 147 4.51 15.70 -2.39
N GLY A 148 5.00 14.54 -1.96
CA GLY A 148 6.42 14.20 -1.90
C GLY A 148 7.03 14.39 -0.53
N THR A 149 6.19 14.66 0.48
CA THR A 149 6.61 14.63 1.87
C THR A 149 7.05 13.22 2.21
N ARG A 150 8.27 13.12 2.74
CA ARG A 150 8.84 11.87 3.22
C ARG A 150 8.13 11.42 4.49
N LEU A 151 7.51 10.24 4.41
CA LEU A 151 6.78 9.61 5.52
C LEU A 151 7.67 8.64 6.31
N LEU A 152 8.54 7.90 5.61
CA LEU A 152 9.44 6.92 6.22
C LEU A 152 10.70 6.76 5.38
N VAL A 153 11.84 6.56 6.04
CA VAL A 153 13.08 6.05 5.43
C VAL A 153 13.55 4.87 6.23
N LEU A 154 13.64 3.71 5.58
CA LEU A 154 14.09 2.47 6.16
C LEU A 154 15.37 2.00 5.45
N PRO A 155 16.56 2.28 6.01
CA PRO A 155 17.81 1.76 5.48
C PRO A 155 17.99 0.27 5.80
N GLY A 156 18.91 -0.39 5.09
CA GLY A 156 19.34 -1.75 5.43
C GLY A 156 18.41 -2.87 4.97
N VAL A 157 17.45 -2.57 4.08
CA VAL A 157 16.53 -3.53 3.50
C VAL A 157 17.33 -4.54 2.67
N ARG A 158 17.16 -5.82 2.99
CA ARG A 158 17.77 -6.95 2.26
C ARG A 158 16.68 -7.94 1.85
N PHE A 159 16.89 -8.63 0.75
CA PHE A 159 16.00 -9.68 0.28
C PHE A 159 16.62 -11.07 0.49
N PRO A 160 15.80 -12.12 0.67
CA PRO A 160 16.29 -13.49 0.78
C PRO A 160 17.26 -13.87 -0.35
N SER A 161 18.25 -14.71 -0.06
CA SER A 161 19.00 -15.41 -1.08
C SER A 161 18.17 -16.57 -1.66
N ILE A 162 18.21 -16.76 -2.98
CA ILE A 162 17.66 -17.94 -3.68
C ILE A 162 18.75 -18.99 -3.83
#